data_AF-A0A2K8T9N3-F1
#
_entry.id   AF-A0A2K8T9N3-F1
#
_cell.length_a   1.000
_cell.length_b   1.000
_cell.length_c   1.000
_cell.angle_alpha   90.00
_cell.angle_beta   90.00
_cell.angle_gamma   90.00
#
_symmetry.space_group_name_H-M   'P 1'
#
loop_
_entity.id
_entity.type
_entity.pdbx_description
1 polymer ?
#
loop_
_entity_poly.entity_id
_entity_poly.type
_entity_poly.pdbx_seq_one_letter_code
_entity_poly.pdbx_strand_id
1 'polypeptide(L)'
;MSGQIEDGYLITDSSEKIKIRGSKSQGTGIWKCVPITSSTGVVVSIQIKEKLEEMNPSICVGRVTQITRRNTILVKVSPSRKIYFHTSSQFTLNEVYQLEFEFRDLQLHILNAALLRCS
;
A
#
# COMPACT_ATOMS: atom_id res chain seq x y z
N MET A 1 -7.95 -3.79 -11.16
CA MET A 1 -9.39 -3.95 -11.45
C MET A 1 -10.14 -3.51 -10.21
N SER A 2 -11.03 -2.55 -10.35
CA SER A 2 -11.89 -1.98 -9.31
C SER A 2 -13.35 -2.32 -9.63
N GLY A 3 -14.19 -2.33 -8.60
CA GLY A 3 -15.59 -2.68 -8.73
C GLY A 3 -16.30 -2.81 -7.38
N GLN A 4 -17.62 -2.96 -7.42
CA GLN A 4 -18.47 -3.14 -6.24
C GLN A 4 -18.83 -4.62 -6.05
N ILE A 5 -18.93 -5.07 -4.79
CA ILE A 5 -19.36 -6.43 -4.46
C ILE A 5 -20.80 -6.39 -4.00
N GLU A 6 -21.67 -7.11 -4.71
CA GLU A 6 -23.10 -7.23 -4.41
C GLU A 6 -23.56 -8.68 -4.69
N ASP A 7 -24.34 -9.27 -3.78
CA ASP A 7 -24.97 -10.59 -3.93
C ASP A 7 -24.06 -11.73 -4.43
N GLY A 8 -22.78 -11.74 -4.04
CA GLY A 8 -21.82 -12.77 -4.45
C GLY A 8 -21.22 -12.57 -5.84
N TYR A 9 -21.30 -11.35 -6.39
CA TYR A 9 -20.69 -10.93 -7.64
C TYR A 9 -19.80 -9.70 -7.42
N LEU A 10 -18.68 -9.64 -8.15
CA LEU A 10 -17.93 -8.41 -8.39
C LEU A 10 -18.48 -7.76 -9.66
N ILE A 11 -19.03 -6.56 -9.53
CA ILE A 11 -19.45 -5.71 -10.62
C ILE A 11 -18.28 -4.76 -10.90
N THR A 12 -17.58 -4.95 -12.02
CA THR A 12 -16.44 -4.10 -12.40
C THR A 12 -16.90 -2.71 -12.82
N ASP A 13 -15.98 -1.75 -12.90
CA ASP A 13 -16.27 -0.41 -13.44
C ASP A 13 -16.74 -0.44 -14.92
N SER A 14 -16.39 -1.51 -15.65
CA SER A 14 -16.89 -1.81 -17.00
C SER A 14 -18.28 -2.48 -17.01
N SER A 15 -18.95 -2.59 -15.86
CA SER A 15 -20.24 -3.27 -15.67
C SER A 15 -20.21 -4.79 -15.94
N GLU A 16 -19.02 -5.40 -15.99
CA GLU A 16 -18.89 -6.85 -16.11
C GLU A 16 -19.18 -7.49 -14.75
N LYS A 17 -19.93 -8.61 -14.75
CA LYS A 17 -20.26 -9.36 -13.55
C LYS A 17 -19.38 -10.59 -13.43
N ILE A 18 -18.50 -10.61 -12.42
CA ILE A 18 -17.60 -11.73 -12.14
C ILE A 18 -18.07 -12.46 -10.88
N LYS A 19 -18.39 -13.74 -10.99
CA LYS A 19 -18.88 -14.54 -9.86
C LYS A 19 -17.81 -14.71 -8.79
N ILE A 20 -18.18 -14.49 -7.52
CA ILE A 20 -17.33 -14.74 -6.36
C ILE A 20 -17.62 -16.14 -5.82
N ARG A 21 -16.60 -16.99 -5.75
CA ARG A 21 -16.70 -18.34 -5.17
C ARG A 21 -16.21 -18.33 -3.72
N GLY A 22 -17.01 -18.85 -2.79
CA GLY A 22 -16.66 -18.92 -1.36
C GLY A 22 -17.82 -18.51 -0.43
N SER A 23 -17.53 -18.37 0.86
CA SER A 23 -18.45 -17.88 1.89
C SER A 23 -18.90 -16.44 1.62
N LYS A 24 -20.14 -16.11 2.04
CA LYS A 24 -20.83 -14.83 1.83
C LYS A 24 -19.98 -13.65 2.32
N SER A 25 -19.19 -13.09 1.42
CA SER A 25 -18.45 -11.85 1.66
C SER A 25 -19.35 -10.69 1.28
N GLN A 26 -19.65 -9.81 2.24
CA GLN A 26 -20.50 -8.64 2.06
C GLN A 26 -19.72 -7.37 2.48
N GLY A 27 -20.04 -6.25 1.83
CA GLY A 27 -19.54 -4.93 2.19
C GLY A 27 -18.61 -4.31 1.15
N THR A 28 -18.45 -2.99 1.25
CA THR A 28 -17.52 -2.18 0.46
C THR A 28 -16.13 -2.18 1.11
N GLY A 29 -15.05 -2.21 0.30
CA GLY A 29 -13.67 -2.19 0.81
C GLY A 29 -12.63 -2.61 -0.22
N ILE A 30 -11.36 -2.66 0.18
CA ILE A 30 -10.27 -3.24 -0.63
C ILE A 30 -10.19 -4.73 -0.33
N TRP A 31 -10.16 -5.58 -1.36
CA TRP A 31 -10.18 -7.03 -1.19
C TRP A 31 -8.99 -7.67 -1.89
N LYS A 32 -8.37 -8.64 -1.22
CA LYS A 32 -7.38 -9.53 -1.82
C LYS A 32 -8.10 -10.74 -2.41
N CYS A 33 -7.98 -10.91 -3.72
CA CYS A 33 -8.68 -11.96 -4.47
C CYS A 33 -7.70 -12.80 -5.29
N VAL A 34 -8.06 -14.06 -5.57
CA VAL A 34 -7.38 -14.92 -6.54
C VAL A 34 -8.26 -15.05 -7.78
N PRO A 35 -7.78 -14.66 -8.97
CA PRO A 35 -8.52 -14.87 -10.21
C PRO A 35 -8.51 -16.36 -10.59
N ILE A 36 -9.64 -16.84 -11.08
CA ILE A 36 -9.80 -18.17 -11.68
C ILE A 36 -10.05 -17.94 -13.16
N THR A 37 -9.14 -18.44 -14.00
CA THR A 37 -9.17 -18.25 -15.45
C THR A 37 -9.65 -19.49 -16.19
N SER A 38 -10.22 -19.30 -17.37
CA SER A 38 -10.47 -20.34 -18.36
C SER A 38 -9.16 -20.86 -18.96
N SER A 39 -9.24 -21.94 -19.75
CA SER A 39 -8.13 -22.42 -20.58
C SER A 39 -7.62 -21.41 -21.62
N THR A 40 -8.39 -20.37 -21.90
CA THR A 40 -8.04 -19.25 -22.79
C THR A 40 -7.51 -18.03 -22.05
N GLY A 41 -7.34 -18.11 -20.72
CA GLY A 41 -6.80 -17.02 -19.89
C GLY A 41 -7.82 -15.95 -19.48
N VAL A 42 -9.11 -16.13 -19.81
CA VAL A 42 -10.18 -15.19 -19.44
C VAL A 42 -10.61 -15.43 -17.99
N VAL A 43 -10.71 -14.37 -17.18
CA VAL A 43 -11.18 -14.48 -15.78
C VAL A 43 -12.66 -14.85 -15.77
N VAL A 44 -13.00 -16.02 -15.24
CA VAL A 44 -14.38 -16.53 -15.16
C VAL A 44 -14.98 -16.45 -13.75
N SER A 45 -14.12 -16.37 -12.73
CA SER A 45 -14.55 -16.14 -11.35
C SER A 45 -13.40 -15.63 -10.51
N ILE A 46 -13.72 -15.14 -9.30
CA ILE A 46 -12.72 -14.78 -8.29
C ILE A 46 -13.01 -15.51 -6.99
N GLN A 47 -11.96 -15.84 -6.24
CA GLN A 47 -12.06 -16.30 -4.87
C GLN A 47 -11.52 -15.22 -3.94
N ILE A 48 -12.35 -14.71 -3.04
CA ILE A 48 -11.92 -13.76 -2.02
C ILE A 48 -11.05 -14.49 -0.99
N LYS A 49 -9.88 -13.90 -0.67
CA LYS A 49 -9.02 -14.38 0.40
C LYS A 49 -9.16 -13.56 1.67
N GLU A 50 -9.25 -12.24 1.55
CA GLU A 50 -9.15 -11.34 2.70
C GLU A 50 -9.74 -9.96 2.37
N LYS A 51 -10.50 -9.37 3.31
CA LYS A 51 -10.86 -7.95 3.28
C LYS A 51 -9.73 -7.17 3.93
N LEU A 52 -9.11 -6.27 3.17
CA LEU A 52 -8.10 -5.35 3.68
C LEU A 52 -8.88 -4.11 4.17
N GLU A 53 -9.31 -4.12 5.43
CA GLU A 53 -10.23 -3.10 5.97
C GLU A 53 -9.62 -1.71 6.12
N GLU A 54 -8.30 -1.53 6.03
CA GLU A 54 -7.68 -0.21 6.14
C GLU A 54 -6.51 -0.03 5.17
N MET A 55 -6.44 1.17 4.56
CA MET A 55 -5.16 1.75 4.19
C MET A 55 -4.38 1.97 5.48
N ASN A 56 -3.67 0.94 5.93
CA ASN A 56 -2.69 1.13 6.98
C ASN A 56 -1.65 2.11 6.44
N PRO A 57 -1.36 3.22 7.13
CA PRO A 57 -0.20 4.02 6.79
C PRO A 57 0.98 3.06 6.74
N SER A 58 1.69 3.05 5.62
CA SER A 58 2.88 2.21 5.54
C SER A 58 3.91 2.84 6.47
N ILE A 59 4.20 2.15 7.57
CA ILE A 59 5.14 2.62 8.58
C ILE A 59 6.54 2.13 8.19
N CYS A 60 7.52 3.03 8.20
CA CYS A 60 8.93 2.71 8.05
C CYS A 60 9.71 3.27 9.22
N VAL A 61 10.52 2.44 9.87
CA VAL A 61 11.50 2.88 10.86
C VAL A 61 12.89 2.83 10.24
N GLY A 62 13.64 3.92 10.35
CA GLY A 62 14.98 3.98 9.78
C GLY A 62 15.78 5.20 10.20
N ARG A 63 17.07 5.16 9.89
CA ARG A 63 18.01 6.26 10.14
C ARG A 63 18.13 7.15 8.92
N VAL A 64 17.99 8.46 9.09
CA VAL A 64 18.26 9.41 8.00
C VAL A 64 19.76 9.47 7.76
N THR A 65 20.20 9.11 6.56
CA THR A 65 21.64 9.08 6.22
C THR A 65 22.07 10.26 5.36
N GLN A 66 21.14 10.88 4.63
CA GLN A 66 21.44 12.01 3.75
C GLN A 66 20.17 12.79 3.40
N ILE A 67 20.31 14.09 3.20
CA ILE A 67 19.29 14.95 2.59
C ILE A 67 19.79 15.29 1.17
N THR A 68 19.05 14.85 0.16
CA THR A 68 19.33 15.11 -1.26
C THR A 68 18.67 16.42 -1.71
N ARG A 69 19.14 17.00 -2.81
CA ARG A 69 18.52 18.23 -3.39
C ARG A 69 17.07 17.94 -3.79
N ARG A 70 16.19 18.94 -3.60
CA ARG A 70 14.74 18.92 -3.92
C ARG A 70 13.88 18.07 -2.97
N ASN A 71 13.89 18.37 -1.67
CA ASN A 71 12.94 17.79 -0.73
C ASN A 71 13.00 16.26 -0.67
N THR A 72 14.14 15.64 -1.00
CA THR A 72 14.32 14.19 -0.97
C THR A 72 15.26 13.84 0.16
N ILE A 73 14.95 12.80 0.92
CA ILE A 73 15.82 12.25 1.96
C ILE A 73 16.12 10.78 1.67
N LEU A 74 17.31 10.33 2.07
CA LEU A 74 17.70 8.93 2.04
C LEU A 74 17.63 8.34 3.45
N VAL A 75 16.81 7.31 3.60
CA VAL A 75 16.59 6.61 4.86
C VAL A 75 17.15 5.20 4.78
N LYS A 76 18.00 4.83 5.73
CA LYS A 76 18.51 3.48 5.91
C LYS A 76 17.61 2.71 6.86
N VAL A 77 16.88 1.72 6.34
CA VAL A 77 15.93 0.91 7.10
C VAL A 77 16.57 -0.36 7.67
N SER A 78 17.63 -0.83 7.03
CA SER A 78 18.45 -1.95 7.53
C SER A 78 19.89 -1.80 7.03
N PRO A 79 20.86 -2.65 7.47
CA PRO A 79 22.22 -2.63 6.96
C PRO A 79 22.32 -2.68 5.43
N SER A 80 21.42 -3.43 4.78
CA SER A 80 21.41 -3.67 3.33
C SER A 80 20.36 -2.89 2.55
N ARG A 81 19.40 -2.24 3.22
CA ARG A 81 18.27 -1.56 2.56
C ARG A 81 18.26 -0.07 2.83
N LYS A 82 18.15 0.70 1.76
CA LYS A 82 18.02 2.16 1.77
C LYS A 82 16.88 2.56 0.84
N ILE A 83 16.10 3.56 1.22
CA ILE A 83 14.91 4.02 0.50
C ILE A 83 14.93 5.55 0.44
N TYR A 84 14.57 6.12 -0.71
CA TYR A 84 14.40 7.55 -0.86
C TYR A 84 12.95 7.96 -0.63
N PHE A 85 12.76 9.05 0.09
CA PHE A 85 11.45 9.64 0.37
C PHE A 85 11.43 11.12 0.03
N HIS A 86 10.30 11.62 -0.42
CA HIS A 86 10.05 13.05 -0.62
C HIS A 86 9.35 13.66 0.59
N THR A 87 9.78 14.84 1.02
CA THR A 87 9.28 15.50 2.22
C THR A 87 9.59 17.00 2.20
N SER A 88 8.63 17.80 2.64
CA SER A 88 8.83 19.22 2.94
C SER A 88 9.41 19.45 4.33
N SER A 89 9.47 18.41 5.17
CA SER A 89 9.95 18.51 6.55
C SER A 89 11.47 18.47 6.61
N GLN A 90 12.05 19.20 7.57
CA GLN A 90 13.48 19.13 7.85
C GLN A 90 13.77 17.98 8.82
N PHE A 91 14.80 17.19 8.52
CA PHE A 91 15.22 16.04 9.32
C PHE A 91 16.65 16.22 9.79
N THR A 92 16.94 15.86 11.04
CA THR A 92 18.30 15.76 11.54
C THR A 92 18.98 14.50 11.00
N LEU A 93 20.20 14.62 10.51
CA LEU A 93 21.01 13.48 10.04
C LEU A 93 21.35 12.54 11.20
N ASN A 94 21.51 11.25 10.90
CA ASN A 94 21.87 10.16 11.81
C ASN A 94 20.85 9.82 12.92
N GLU A 95 19.77 10.59 13.02
CA GLU A 95 18.65 10.28 13.89
C GLU A 95 17.76 9.17 13.31
N VAL A 96 17.07 8.46 14.22
CA VAL A 96 16.15 7.38 13.89
C VAL A 96 14.73 7.90 13.97
N TYR A 97 13.95 7.72 12.90
CA TYR A 97 12.57 8.16 12.83
C TYR A 97 11.63 6.99 12.57
N GLN A 98 10.42 7.10 13.09
CA GLN A 98 9.24 6.40 12.59
C GLN A 98 8.54 7.31 11.58
N LEU A 99 8.43 6.83 10.34
CA LEU A 99 7.90 7.57 9.20
C LEU A 99 6.60 6.92 8.72
N GLU A 100 5.57 7.73 8.54
CA GLU A 100 4.35 7.35 7.83
C GLU A 100 4.43 7.95 6.42
N PHE A 101 4.10 7.15 5.41
CA PHE A 101 4.22 7.59 4.02
C PHE A 101 3.06 7.13 3.14
N GLU A 102 2.91 7.86 2.04
CA GLU A 102 1.98 7.60 0.96
C GLU A 102 2.73 7.50 -0.37
N PHE A 103 2.28 6.62 -1.26
CA PHE A 103 2.79 6.55 -2.63
C PHE A 103 1.89 7.36 -3.56
N ARG A 104 2.42 8.46 -4.12
CA ARG A 104 1.72 9.32 -5.09
C ARG A 104 2.71 9.81 -6.15
N ASP A 105 2.24 10.04 -7.38
CA ASP A 105 3.07 10.52 -8.49
C ASP A 105 4.37 9.71 -8.72
N LEU A 106 4.29 8.38 -8.56
CA LEU A 106 5.41 7.45 -8.66
C LEU A 106 6.53 7.64 -7.61
N GLN A 107 6.25 8.39 -6.54
CA GLN A 107 7.19 8.71 -5.45
C GLN A 107 6.59 8.38 -4.08
N LEU A 108 7.44 8.07 -3.10
CA LEU A 108 7.04 7.91 -1.71
C LEU A 108 7.16 9.25 -0.99
N HIS A 109 6.05 9.75 -0.43
CA HIS A 109 5.98 11.00 0.29
C HIS A 109 5.79 10.75 1.78
N ILE A 110 6.55 11.45 2.62
CA ILE A 110 6.38 11.41 4.08
C ILE A 110 5.16 12.25 4.45
N LEU A 111 4.21 11.63 5.13
CA LEU A 111 3.03 12.26 5.72
C LEU A 111 3.33 12.71 7.16
N ASN A 112 3.97 11.84 7.94
CA ASN A 112 4.29 12.10 9.35
C ASN A 112 5.67 11.53 9.70
N ALA A 113 6.34 12.16 10.66
CA ALA A 113 7.65 11.75 11.13
C ALA A 113 7.79 11.97 12.64
N ALA A 114 8.03 10.90 13.39
CA ALA A 114 8.30 10.95 14.82
C ALA A 114 9.75 10.54 15.11
N LEU A 115 10.50 11.42 15.77
CA LEU A 115 11.84 11.12 16.24
C LEU A 115 11.77 10.05 17.34
N LEU A 116 12.42 8.91 17.13
CA LEU A 116 12.54 7.85 18.13
C LEU A 116 13.71 8.19 19.05
N ARG A 117 13.42 8.82 20.18
CA ARG A 117 14.41 9.04 21.22
C ARG A 117 14.67 7.72 21.94
N CYS A 118 15.85 7.16 21.77
CA CYS A 118 16.32 6.10 22.66
C CYS A 118 16.62 6.75 24.03
N SER A 119 15.78 6.44 25.01
CA SER A 119 16.05 6.67 26.44
C SER A 119 17.17 5.77 26.95
#